data_AF-A0A1U7M3Z4-F1
#
_entry.id   AF-A0A1U7M3Z4-F1
#
_cell.length_a   1.000
_cell.length_b   1.000
_cell.length_c   1.000
_cell.angle_alpha   90.00
_cell.angle_beta   90.00
_cell.angle_gamma   90.00
#
_symmetry.space_group_name_H-M   'P 1'
#
loop_
_entity.id
_entity.type
_entity.pdbx_description
1 polymer ?
#
loop_
_entity_poly.entity_id
_entity_poly.type
_entity_poly.pdbx_seq_one_letter_code
_entity_poly.pdbx_strand_id
1 'polypeptide(L)'
;MFVLKCKCCGFQQVVKKRIDRDTYEQLINNEGLYCDRKICNGRNIKRSKGYLAVYGVFGGWTVIRQATLEEYKAIKRAQELRDLGMEDL
;
A
#
# COMPACT_ATOMS: atom_id res chain seq x y z
N MET A 1 -11.65 15.13 11.68
CA MET A 1 -12.28 13.83 11.42
C MET A 1 -12.06 13.57 9.94
N PHE A 2 -11.64 12.36 9.57
CA PHE A 2 -11.36 12.02 8.18
C PHE A 2 -12.22 10.83 7.76
N VAL A 3 -12.58 10.77 6.48
CA VAL A 3 -13.36 9.65 5.92
C VAL A 3 -12.44 8.88 4.99
N LEU A 4 -12.08 7.66 5.38
CA LEU A 4 -11.40 6.73 4.50
C LEU A 4 -12.43 6.17 3.53
N LYS A 5 -12.12 6.14 2.24
CA LYS A 5 -12.98 5.51 1.23
C LYS A 5 -12.18 4.44 0.49
N CYS A 6 -12.70 3.22 0.49
CA CYS A 6 -12.09 2.13 -0.25
C CYS A 6 -12.30 2.34 -1.75
N LYS A 7 -11.21 2.32 -2.51
CA LYS A 7 -11.23 2.43 -3.98
C LYS A 7 -11.91 1.24 -4.67
N CYS A 8 -11.86 0.05 -4.06
CA CYS A 8 -12.42 -1.17 -4.64
C CYS A 8 -13.94 -1.31 -4.38
N CYS A 9 -14.40 -1.26 -3.13
CA CYS A 9 -15.82 -1.50 -2.80
C CYS A 9 -16.60 -0.26 -2.35
N GLY A 10 -15.98 0.92 -2.34
CA GLY A 10 -16.62 2.16 -1.91
C GLY A 10 -16.86 2.29 -0.40
N PHE A 11 -16.47 1.29 0.41
CA PHE A 11 -16.61 1.32 1.87
C PHE A 11 -16.08 2.62 2.45
N GLN A 12 -16.85 3.24 3.35
CA GLN A 12 -16.42 4.42 4.07
C GLN A 12 -16.25 4.13 5.55
N GLN A 13 -15.14 4.60 6.13
CA GLN A 13 -14.89 4.54 7.56
C GLN A 13 -14.52 5.92 8.07
N VAL A 14 -15.25 6.36 9.08
CA VAL A 14 -14.95 7.60 9.79
C VAL A 14 -13.86 7.34 10.82
N VAL A 15 -12.74 8.05 10.71
CA VAL A 15 -11.63 7.96 11.65
C VAL A 15 -11.60 9.22 12.49
N LYS A 16 -11.67 9.06 13.82
CA LYS A 16 -11.43 10.16 14.76
C LYS A 16 -10.00 10.66 14.57
N LYS A 17 -9.81 11.98 14.68
CA LYS A 17 -8.59 12.72 14.33
C LYS A 17 -7.41 12.23 15.20
N ARG A 18 -6.68 11.22 14.72
CA ARG A 18 -5.38 10.76 15.25
C ARG A 18 -4.25 10.87 14.21
N ILE A 19 -4.58 11.37 13.02
CA ILE A 19 -3.64 11.61 11.93
C ILE A 19 -3.65 13.10 11.58
N ASP A 20 -2.50 13.59 11.18
CA ASP A 20 -2.33 14.90 10.58
C ASP A 20 -2.92 14.92 9.15
N ARG A 21 -3.03 16.12 8.59
CA ARG A 21 -3.62 16.35 7.28
C ARG A 21 -2.74 15.81 6.16
N ASP A 22 -1.42 15.95 6.28
CA ASP A 22 -0.47 15.54 5.24
C ASP A 22 -0.50 14.04 5.04
N THR A 23 -0.54 13.28 6.14
CA THR A 23 -0.74 11.83 6.11
C THR A 23 -2.02 11.50 5.35
N TYR A 24 -3.16 12.13 5.69
CA TYR A 24 -4.43 11.91 4.99
C TYR A 24 -4.33 12.25 3.49
N GLU A 25 -3.71 13.37 3.13
CA GLU A 25 -3.56 13.81 1.74
C GLU A 25 -2.67 12.86 0.92
N GLN A 26 -1.57 12.38 1.50
CA GLN A 26 -0.75 11.35 0.87
C GLN A 26 -1.60 10.12 0.56
N LEU A 27 -2.47 9.69 1.47
CA LEU A 27 -3.27 8.47 1.30
C LEU A 27 -4.33 8.55 0.21
N ILE A 28 -4.96 9.71 0.03
CA ILE A 28 -5.97 9.92 -1.02
C ILE A 28 -5.34 10.17 -2.40
N ASN A 29 -4.13 10.73 -2.44
CA ASN A 29 -3.42 11.07 -3.69
C ASN A 29 -2.56 9.92 -4.24
N ASN A 30 -2.55 8.78 -3.54
CA ASN A 30 -1.84 7.57 -3.92
C ASN A 30 -2.66 6.69 -4.89
N GLU A 31 -2.06 5.61 -5.42
CA GLU A 31 -2.70 4.71 -6.40
C GLU A 31 -3.98 4.07 -5.84
N GLY A 32 -4.11 3.98 -4.51
CA GLY A 32 -5.41 3.82 -3.86
C GLY A 32 -5.32 3.38 -2.41
N LEU A 33 -6.45 3.57 -1.71
CA LEU A 33 -6.69 3.10 -0.36
C LEU A 33 -7.74 1.97 -0.40
N TYR A 34 -7.45 0.85 0.26
CA TYR A 34 -8.26 -0.37 0.22
C TYR A 34 -8.58 -0.87 1.62
N CYS A 35 -9.85 -1.19 1.86
CA CYS A 35 -10.26 -1.74 3.15
C CYS A 35 -9.76 -3.18 3.32
N ASP A 36 -9.69 -3.61 4.57
CA ASP A 36 -9.36 -4.97 5.00
C ASP A 36 -10.48 -5.99 4.81
N ARG A 37 -11.67 -5.57 4.40
CA ARG A 37 -12.80 -6.48 4.12
C ARG A 37 -12.38 -7.54 3.10
N LYS A 38 -12.79 -8.79 3.34
CA LYS A 38 -12.43 -9.97 2.52
C LYS A 38 -12.59 -9.76 1.02
N ILE A 39 -13.60 -9.00 0.62
CA ILE A 39 -13.91 -8.66 -0.78
C ILE A 39 -12.85 -7.82 -1.49
N CYS A 40 -12.05 -7.03 -0.75
CA CYS A 40 -11.08 -6.09 -1.35
C CYS A 40 -9.64 -6.54 -1.18
N ASN A 41 -9.35 -7.29 -0.11
CA ASN A 41 -8.04 -7.82 0.28
C ASN A 41 -6.87 -7.19 -0.50
N GLY A 42 -6.43 -6.01 -0.05
CA GLY A 42 -5.46 -5.15 -0.76
C GLY A 42 -4.13 -5.82 -1.14
N ARG A 43 -3.87 -7.03 -0.62
CA ARG A 43 -2.75 -7.90 -0.97
C ARG A 43 -2.73 -8.34 -2.43
N ASN A 44 -3.89 -8.60 -3.03
CA ASN A 44 -3.98 -9.18 -4.39
C ASN A 44 -4.25 -8.16 -5.49
N ILE A 45 -4.15 -6.87 -5.17
CA ILE A 45 -4.41 -5.80 -6.14
C ILE A 45 -3.20 -5.65 -7.06
N LYS A 46 -3.44 -5.69 -8.37
CA LYS A 46 -2.42 -5.36 -9.39
C LYS A 46 -1.96 -3.93 -9.16
N ARG A 47 -0.65 -3.73 -9.14
CA ARG A 47 0.00 -2.44 -8.88
C ARG A 47 0.94 -2.13 -10.02
N SER A 48 1.09 -0.85 -10.31
CA SER A 48 2.08 -0.38 -11.26
C SER A 48 3.50 -0.66 -10.76
N LYS A 49 4.46 -0.81 -11.67
CA LYS A 49 5.88 -0.96 -11.29
C LYS A 49 6.31 0.27 -10.48
N GLY A 50 7.05 0.03 -9.40
CA GLY A 50 7.49 1.09 -8.49
C GLY A 50 6.45 1.49 -7.43
N TYR A 51 5.29 0.83 -7.38
CA TYR A 51 4.31 1.00 -6.30
C TYR A 51 4.30 -0.19 -5.34
N LEU A 52 4.10 0.12 -4.05
CA LEU A 52 4.07 -0.84 -2.96
C LEU A 52 2.74 -0.80 -2.24
N ALA A 53 2.27 -1.98 -1.82
CA ALA A 53 1.22 -2.04 -0.83
C ALA A 53 1.80 -2.01 0.57
N VAL A 54 1.38 -1.02 1.34
CA VAL A 54 1.63 -0.91 2.77
C VAL A 54 0.37 -1.39 3.48
N TYR A 55 0.50 -2.46 4.26
CA TYR A 55 -0.62 -3.09 4.99
C TYR A 55 -0.70 -2.57 6.42
N GLY A 56 -1.88 -2.73 7.05
CA GLY A 56 -2.08 -2.40 8.46
C GLY A 56 -2.22 -0.91 8.73
N VAL A 57 -2.34 -0.09 7.68
CA VAL A 57 -2.67 1.33 7.83
C VAL A 57 -4.07 1.42 8.42
N PHE A 58 -4.33 2.34 9.35
CA PHE A 58 -5.65 2.51 9.99
C PHE A 58 -6.30 1.23 10.55
N GLY A 59 -5.50 0.34 11.15
CA GLY A 59 -6.03 -0.85 11.79
C GLY A 59 -6.48 -1.95 10.83
N GLY A 60 -5.95 -1.96 9.60
CA GLY A 60 -6.14 -3.09 8.66
C GLY A 60 -6.14 -2.69 7.19
N TRP A 61 -6.34 -1.41 6.89
CA TRP A 61 -6.36 -0.89 5.54
C TRP A 61 -5.01 -1.07 4.83
N THR A 62 -5.08 -1.12 3.51
CA THR A 62 -3.94 -1.23 2.62
C THR A 62 -3.86 0.02 1.76
N VAL A 63 -2.67 0.60 1.67
CA VAL A 63 -2.38 1.75 0.82
C VAL A 63 -1.45 1.32 -0.27
N ILE A 64 -1.73 1.72 -1.51
CA ILE A 64 -0.81 1.52 -2.62
C ILE A 64 -0.17 2.84 -2.96
N ARG A 65 1.11 2.99 -2.62
CA ARG A 65 1.87 4.23 -2.81
C ARG A 65 3.14 3.98 -3.61
N GLN A 66 3.71 5.05 -4.14
CA GLN A 66 5.02 4.97 -4.77
C GLN A 66 6.06 4.55 -3.74
N ALA A 67 6.97 3.66 -4.14
CA ALA A 67 8.12 3.26 -3.34
C ALA A 67 9.04 4.45 -3.14
N THR A 68 9.65 4.56 -1.96
CA THR A 68 10.78 5.47 -1.78
C THR A 68 11.99 4.95 -2.54
N LEU A 69 12.99 5.81 -2.77
CA LEU A 69 14.26 5.41 -3.37
C LEU A 69 14.94 4.28 -2.59
N GLU A 70 14.86 4.30 -1.26
CA GLU A 70 15.44 3.28 -0.39
C GLU A 70 14.70 1.94 -0.52
N GLU A 71 13.36 1.97 -0.50
CA GLU A 71 12.54 0.78 -0.70
C GLU A 71 12.79 0.17 -2.08
N TYR A 72 12.87 1.01 -3.12
CA TYR A 72 13.17 0.56 -4.48
C TYR A 72 14.54 -0.14 -4.57
N LYS A 73 15.59 0.46 -3.97
CA LYS A 73 16.93 -0.15 -3.90
C LYS A 73 16.90 -1.50 -3.16
N ALA A 74 16.18 -1.57 -2.05
CA ALA A 74 16.05 -2.79 -1.27
C ALA A 74 15.34 -3.90 -2.07
N ILE A 75 14.26 -3.57 -2.78
CA ILE A 75 13.54 -4.52 -3.64
C ILE A 75 14.43 -5.02 -4.76
N LYS A 76 15.15 -4.11 -5.43
CA LYS A 76 16.07 -4.48 -6.51
C LYS A 76 17.16 -5.43 -6.01
N ARG A 77 17.78 -5.11 -4.86
CA ARG A 77 18.80 -5.98 -4.25
C ARG A 77 18.25 -7.35 -3.87
N ALA A 78 17.03 -7.41 -3.33
CA ALA A 78 16.39 -8.69 -3.01
C ALA A 78 16.08 -9.52 -4.27
N GLN A 79 15.78 -8.86 -5.38
CA GLN A 79 15.58 -9.51 -6.67
C GLN A 79 16.91 -10.05 -7.23
N GLU A 80 17.97 -9.25 -7.21
CA GLU A 80 19.32 -9.68 -7.60
C GLU A 80 19.78 -10.90 -6.78
N LEU A 81 19.58 -10.92 -5.47
CA LEU A 81 19.90 -12.06 -4.61
C LEU A 81 19.09 -13.32 -4.95
N ARG A 82 17.80 -13.15 -5.29
CA ARG A 82 16.96 -14.27 -5.72
C ARG A 82 17.43 -14.84 -7.05
N ASP A 83 17.73 -13.98 -8.01
CA ASP A 83 18.14 -14.38 -9.35
C ASP A 83 19.49 -15.13 -9.27
N LEU A 84 20.45 -14.62 -8.51
CA LEU A 84 21.72 -15.33 -8.23
C LEU A 84 21.50 -16.71 -7.59
N GLY A 85 20.64 -16.80 -6.58
CA GLY A 85 20.33 -18.08 -5.93
C GLY A 85 19.53 -19.07 -6.80
N MET A 86 18.94 -18.61 -7.90
CA MET A 86 18.27 -19.45 -8.90
C MET A 86 19.21 -19.88 -10.03
N GLU A 87 20.36 -19.21 -10.21
CA GLU A 87 21.42 -19.64 -11.13
C GLU A 87 22.23 -20.82 -10.59
N ASP A 88 22.23 -21.03 -9.27
CA ASP A 88 22.91 -22.14 -8.57
C ASP A 88 22.06 -23.45 -8.48
N LEU A 89 20.91 -23.52 -9.16
CA LEU A 89 19.95 -24.65 -9.17
C LEU A 89 19.80 -25.28 -10.56
#